data_AF-A0A4Q5PNQ3-F1
#
_entry.id   AF-A0A4Q5PNQ3-F1
#
_cell.length_a   1.000
_cell.length_b   1.000
_cell.length_c   1.000
_cell.angle_alpha   90.00
_cell.angle_beta   90.00
_cell.angle_gamma   90.00
#
_symmetry.space_group_name_H-M   'P 1'
#
loop_
_entity.id
_entity.type
_entity.pdbx_description
1 polymer ?
#
loop_
_entity_poly.entity_id
_entity_poly.type
_entity_poly.pdbx_seq_one_letter_code
_entity_poly.pdbx_strand_id
1 'polypeptide(L)'
;MLTFDPKLQNELAPAPEEVWRQALTEFAASQKLPVDHVLAGGSFTCNGMDFRLKYNVHHDPDGMVVMLDLGAIPPAYAHTVRREMLAHNARRASLKLGYFGIIPGTERGALCVRLALRDCAHPAATIAVTVDAIAGAMDSAFDSVKSLFAENFGLDSATLTA
;
A
#
# COMPACT_ATOMS: atom_id res chain seq x y z
N MET A 1 -3.72 7.90 46.88
CA MET A 1 -3.68 7.15 45.61
C MET A 1 -4.63 7.88 44.67
N LEU A 2 -4.12 8.69 43.73
CA LEU A 2 -4.94 9.46 42.81
C LEU A 2 -5.42 8.51 41.70
N THR A 3 -6.73 8.26 41.66
CA THR A 3 -7.37 7.53 40.56
C THR A 3 -7.44 8.48 39.37
N PHE A 4 -6.59 8.24 38.36
CA PHE A 4 -6.72 8.91 37.07
C PHE A 4 -8.05 8.47 36.44
N ASP A 5 -8.90 9.44 36.07
CA ASP A 5 -10.11 9.17 35.29
C ASP A 5 -9.70 8.84 33.85
N PRO A 6 -9.87 7.60 33.38
CA PRO A 6 -9.51 7.23 32.00
C PRO A 6 -10.32 8.00 30.95
N LYS A 7 -11.43 8.66 31.32
CA LYS A 7 -12.19 9.52 30.40
C LYS A 7 -11.45 10.81 30.04
N LEU A 8 -10.68 11.39 30.96
CA LEU A 8 -9.92 12.62 30.72
C LEU A 8 -8.71 12.40 29.79
N GLN A 9 -8.19 11.17 29.68
CA GLN A 9 -7.11 10.87 28.75
C GLN A 9 -7.55 10.87 27.28
N ASN A 10 -8.84 10.68 27.00
CA ASN A 10 -9.33 10.58 25.62
C ASN A 10 -9.58 11.96 24.98
N GLU A 11 -9.69 13.03 25.78
CA GLU A 11 -9.94 14.41 25.30
C GLU A 11 -8.68 15.14 24.80
N LEU A 12 -7.50 14.57 25.02
CA LEU A 12 -6.20 15.16 24.63
C LEU A 12 -5.55 14.47 23.42
N ALA A 13 -6.19 13.45 22.85
CA ALA A 13 -5.65 12.79 21.67
C ALA A 13 -5.77 13.72 20.45
N PRO A 14 -4.70 13.86 19.63
CA PRO A 14 -4.77 14.65 18.40
C PRO A 14 -5.85 14.11 17.47
N ALA A 15 -6.45 15.00 16.67
CA ALA A 15 -7.47 14.58 15.72
C ALA A 15 -6.87 13.61 14.68
N PRO A 16 -7.62 12.61 14.17
CA PRO A 16 -7.08 11.64 13.23
C PRO A 16 -6.44 12.26 11.98
N GLU A 17 -7.00 13.38 11.49
CA GLU A 17 -6.44 14.13 10.37
C GLU A 17 -5.07 14.77 10.69
N GLU A 18 -4.86 15.23 11.92
CA GLU A 18 -3.59 15.80 12.36
C GLU A 18 -2.51 14.71 12.40
N VAL A 19 -2.84 13.54 12.97
CA VAL A 19 -1.95 12.37 12.99
C VAL A 19 -1.55 11.97 11.57
N TRP A 20 -2.53 11.89 10.66
CA TRP A 20 -2.29 11.57 9.26
C TRP A 20 -1.40 12.60 8.56
N ARG A 21 -1.72 13.89 8.69
CA ARG A 21 -0.97 14.98 8.03
C ARG A 21 0.47 15.04 8.52
N GLN A 22 0.68 14.88 9.83
CA GLN A 22 2.01 14.82 10.43
C GLN A 22 2.78 13.61 9.90
N ALA A 23 2.18 12.41 9.94
CA ALA A 23 2.82 11.18 9.46
C ALA A 23 3.26 11.28 7.99
N LEU A 24 2.42 11.84 7.12
CA LEU A 24 2.75 12.04 5.71
C LEU A 24 3.83 13.09 5.50
N THR A 25 3.83 14.16 6.28
CA THR A 25 4.85 15.21 6.20
C THR A 25 6.22 14.66 6.58
N GLU A 26 6.29 13.93 7.68
CA GLU A 26 7.52 13.27 8.15
C GLU A 26 7.99 12.18 7.17
N PHE A 27 7.07 11.35 6.67
CA PHE A 27 7.36 10.34 5.65
C PHE A 27 7.93 10.99 4.39
N ALA A 28 7.24 11.99 3.83
CA ALA A 28 7.68 12.69 2.62
C ALA A 28 9.06 13.34 2.82
N ALA A 29 9.31 13.98 3.96
CA ALA A 29 10.61 14.54 4.30
C ALA A 29 11.71 13.46 4.32
N SER A 30 11.46 12.32 4.97
CA SER A 30 12.42 11.20 5.04
C SER A 30 12.75 10.60 3.66
N GLN A 31 11.78 10.59 2.75
CA GLN A 31 11.91 10.05 1.40
C GLN A 31 12.32 11.11 0.37
N LYS A 32 12.54 12.37 0.80
CA LYS A 32 12.83 13.53 -0.07
C LYS A 32 11.76 13.76 -1.15
N LEU A 33 10.50 13.48 -0.81
CA LEU A 33 9.34 13.69 -1.68
C LEU A 33 8.73 15.08 -1.42
N PRO A 34 8.11 15.72 -2.44
CA PRO A 34 7.36 16.95 -2.22
C PRO A 34 6.15 16.70 -1.31
N VAL A 35 6.13 17.34 -0.12
CA VAL A 35 5.08 17.15 0.90
C VAL A 35 3.69 17.41 0.33
N ASP A 36 3.51 18.53 -0.37
CA ASP A 36 2.21 18.93 -0.93
C ASP A 36 1.67 17.90 -1.94
N HIS A 37 2.56 17.28 -2.72
CA HIS A 37 2.19 16.25 -3.69
C HIS A 37 1.70 14.98 -3.00
N VAL A 38 2.38 14.55 -1.92
CA VAL A 38 1.99 13.38 -1.14
C VAL A 38 0.68 13.63 -0.39
N LEU A 39 0.51 14.81 0.22
CA LEU A 39 -0.73 15.20 0.91
C LEU A 39 -1.93 15.30 -0.04
N ALA A 40 -1.71 15.73 -1.29
CA ALA A 40 -2.74 15.70 -2.34
C ALA A 40 -3.07 14.27 -2.84
N GLY A 41 -2.41 13.25 -2.31
CA GLY A 41 -2.59 11.86 -2.71
C GLY A 41 -2.00 11.53 -4.08
N GLY A 42 -0.97 12.29 -4.49
CA GLY A 42 -0.17 12.05 -5.68
C GLY A 42 0.63 10.75 -5.60
N SER A 43 1.09 10.28 -6.76
CA SER A 43 1.93 9.08 -6.84
C SER A 43 3.40 9.40 -6.64
N PHE A 44 4.14 8.46 -6.06
CA PHE A 44 5.59 8.53 -5.95
C PHE A 44 6.18 7.17 -6.27
N THR A 45 7.44 7.14 -6.71
CA THR A 45 8.11 5.92 -7.10
C THR A 45 9.09 5.49 -6.01
N CYS A 46 9.08 4.20 -5.65
CA CYS A 46 10.03 3.57 -4.74
C CYS A 46 10.45 2.23 -5.37
N ASN A 47 11.76 1.98 -5.51
CA ASN A 47 12.30 0.78 -6.18
C ASN A 47 11.67 0.51 -7.57
N GLY A 48 11.42 1.56 -8.36
CA GLY A 48 10.81 1.44 -9.69
C GLY A 48 9.31 1.11 -9.69
N MET A 49 8.67 1.07 -8.51
CA MET A 49 7.25 0.80 -8.33
C MET A 49 6.50 2.06 -7.92
N ASP A 50 5.29 2.23 -8.44
CA ASP A 50 4.47 3.41 -8.21
C ASP A 50 3.51 3.22 -7.03
N PHE A 51 3.70 4.03 -5.99
CA PHE A 51 2.89 4.02 -4.78
C PHE A 51 2.00 5.26 -4.68
N ARG A 52 0.89 5.12 -3.95
CA ARG A 52 0.03 6.23 -3.51
C ARG A 52 -0.36 6.02 -2.06
N LEU A 53 -0.49 7.11 -1.31
CA LEU A 53 -1.03 7.10 0.04
C LEU A 53 -2.42 7.72 -0.01
N LYS A 54 -3.42 6.98 0.49
CA LYS A 54 -4.82 7.39 0.48
C LYS A 54 -5.37 7.42 1.90
N TYR A 55 -6.08 8.48 2.22
CA TYR A 55 -6.78 8.65 3.48
C TYR A 55 -8.23 9.02 3.19
N ASN A 56 -9.15 8.28 3.80
CA ASN A 56 -10.58 8.49 3.63
C ASN A 56 -11.22 8.71 4.99
N VAL A 57 -11.07 9.92 5.52
CA VAL A 57 -11.53 10.29 6.86
C VAL A 57 -13.02 10.02 7.10
N HIS A 58 -13.84 10.08 6.05
CA HIS A 58 -15.29 9.92 6.16
C HIS A 58 -15.73 8.47 6.38
N HIS A 59 -15.01 7.51 5.80
CA HIS A 59 -15.36 6.09 5.86
C HIS A 59 -14.45 5.29 6.78
N ASP A 60 -13.23 5.78 7.00
CA ASP A 60 -12.19 5.12 7.78
C ASP A 60 -11.29 6.18 8.43
N PRO A 61 -11.78 6.87 9.49
CA PRO A 61 -11.05 7.99 10.10
C PRO A 61 -9.71 7.59 10.70
N ASP A 62 -9.56 6.32 11.10
CA ASP A 62 -8.34 5.80 11.74
C ASP A 62 -7.42 5.08 10.75
N GLY A 63 -7.85 4.87 9.50
CA GLY A 63 -7.15 4.07 8.51
C GLY A 63 -6.56 4.88 7.36
N MET A 64 -5.29 4.62 7.06
CA MET A 64 -4.64 5.05 5.83
C MET A 64 -4.36 3.83 4.95
N VAL A 65 -4.50 3.96 3.63
CA VAL A 65 -4.16 2.90 2.67
C VAL A 65 -2.86 3.24 1.97
N VAL A 66 -1.89 2.35 2.07
CA VAL A 66 -0.74 2.28 1.17
C VAL A 66 -1.16 1.47 -0.05
N MET A 67 -1.11 2.09 -1.23
CA MET A 67 -1.51 1.46 -2.48
C MET A 67 -0.31 1.38 -3.42
N LEU A 68 0.04 0.17 -3.84
CA LEU A 68 0.93 -0.07 -4.97
C LEU A 68 0.11 -0.21 -6.25
N ASP A 69 0.44 0.57 -7.28
CA ASP A 69 -0.13 0.45 -8.62
C ASP A 69 0.62 -0.64 -9.39
N LEU A 70 -0.10 -1.71 -9.76
CA LEU A 70 0.45 -2.88 -10.45
C LEU A 70 0.43 -2.74 -11.98
N GLY A 71 0.00 -1.58 -12.49
CA GLY A 71 -0.11 -1.34 -13.92
C GLY A 71 -1.40 -1.88 -14.53
N ALA A 72 -1.47 -1.78 -15.87
CA ALA A 72 -2.62 -2.23 -16.63
C ALA A 72 -2.67 -3.76 -16.70
N ILE A 73 -3.85 -4.32 -16.51
CA ILE A 73 -4.09 -5.75 -16.67
C ILE A 73 -4.34 -6.02 -18.16
N PRO A 74 -3.53 -6.87 -18.82
CA PRO A 74 -3.72 -7.15 -20.23
C PRO A 74 -5.09 -7.82 -20.46
N PRO A 75 -5.91 -7.36 -21.44
CA PRO A 75 -7.24 -7.92 -21.69
C PRO A 75 -7.24 -9.43 -21.92
N ALA A 76 -6.20 -9.95 -22.60
CA ALA A 76 -6.04 -11.38 -22.87
C ALA A 76 -5.91 -12.24 -21.61
N TYR A 77 -5.44 -11.67 -20.50
CA TYR A 77 -5.19 -12.38 -19.24
C TYR A 77 -6.09 -11.91 -18.09
N ALA A 78 -7.00 -10.97 -18.34
CA ALA A 78 -7.77 -10.28 -17.30
C ALA A 78 -8.56 -11.24 -16.39
N HIS A 79 -9.21 -12.25 -16.96
CA HIS A 79 -9.95 -13.25 -16.17
C HIS A 79 -9.02 -14.02 -15.22
N THR A 80 -7.88 -14.50 -15.72
CA THR A 80 -6.91 -15.26 -14.92
C THR A 80 -6.33 -14.39 -13.80
N VAL A 81 -5.88 -13.18 -14.13
CA VAL A 81 -5.31 -12.24 -13.15
C VAL A 81 -6.33 -11.92 -12.04
N ARG A 82 -7.57 -11.56 -12.42
CA ARG A 82 -8.63 -11.25 -11.44
C ARG A 82 -8.98 -12.46 -10.56
N ARG A 83 -9.00 -13.66 -11.12
CA ARG A 83 -9.23 -14.90 -10.35
C ARG A 83 -8.12 -15.13 -9.32
N GLU A 84 -6.86 -14.95 -9.69
CA GLU A 84 -5.74 -15.10 -8.75
C GLU A 84 -5.74 -14.01 -7.67
N MET A 85 -6.07 -12.77 -8.03
CA MET A 85 -6.27 -11.68 -7.06
C MET A 85 -7.36 -12.03 -6.03
N LEU A 86 -8.51 -12.54 -6.48
CA LEU A 86 -9.58 -13.01 -5.60
C LEU A 86 -9.15 -14.20 -4.74
N ALA A 87 -8.45 -15.16 -5.33
CA ALA A 87 -7.93 -16.32 -4.61
C ALA A 87 -6.93 -15.93 -3.52
N HIS A 88 -6.08 -14.92 -3.78
CA HIS A 88 -5.19 -14.35 -2.76
C HIS A 88 -6.00 -13.70 -1.63
N ASN A 89 -6.98 -12.86 -1.96
CA ASN A 89 -7.81 -12.16 -0.97
C ASN A 89 -8.62 -13.11 -0.08
N ALA A 90 -8.99 -14.29 -0.59
CA ALA A 90 -9.66 -15.32 0.19
C ALA A 90 -8.74 -16.03 1.21
N ARG A 91 -7.42 -15.94 1.06
CA ARG A 91 -6.45 -16.55 2.00
C ARG A 91 -6.33 -15.68 3.26
N ARG A 92 -6.18 -16.32 4.43
CA ARG A 92 -5.93 -15.61 5.71
C ARG A 92 -4.69 -14.71 5.69
N ALA A 93 -3.71 -15.01 4.84
CA ALA A 93 -2.49 -14.22 4.71
C ALA A 93 -2.73 -12.80 4.16
N SER A 94 -3.85 -12.57 3.44
CA SER A 94 -4.22 -11.24 2.91
C SER A 94 -4.38 -10.18 4.02
N LEU A 95 -4.79 -10.59 5.22
CA LEU A 95 -4.87 -9.69 6.38
C LEU A 95 -3.51 -9.07 6.76
N LYS A 96 -2.40 -9.74 6.42
CA LYS A 96 -1.04 -9.27 6.68
C LYS A 96 -0.37 -8.67 5.45
N LEU A 97 -0.67 -9.21 4.27
CA LEU A 97 0.01 -8.85 3.02
C LEU A 97 -0.76 -7.79 2.20
N GLY A 98 -1.98 -7.47 2.60
CA GLY A 98 -2.87 -6.57 1.86
C GLY A 98 -3.82 -7.31 0.92
N TYR A 99 -4.63 -6.50 0.25
CA TYR A 99 -5.67 -6.94 -0.65
C TYR A 99 -5.41 -6.45 -2.06
N PHE A 100 -5.59 -7.34 -3.02
CA PHE A 100 -5.57 -6.97 -4.42
C PHE A 100 -6.91 -6.36 -4.84
N GLY A 101 -6.87 -5.35 -5.69
CA GLY A 101 -8.06 -4.69 -6.21
C GLY A 101 -7.84 -4.09 -7.59
N ILE A 102 -8.91 -3.56 -8.18
CA ILE A 102 -8.89 -2.79 -9.42
C ILE A 102 -9.15 -1.34 -9.09
N ILE A 103 -8.38 -0.42 -9.67
CA ILE A 103 -8.62 1.02 -9.52
C ILE A 103 -9.91 1.37 -10.30
N PRO A 104 -10.95 1.92 -9.65
CA PRO A 104 -12.24 2.18 -10.30
C PRO A 104 -12.12 3.05 -11.56
N GLY A 105 -12.90 2.70 -12.59
CA GLY A 105 -12.87 3.40 -13.88
C GLY A 105 -11.60 3.14 -14.71
N THR A 106 -10.75 2.20 -14.28
CA THR A 106 -9.53 1.80 -15.01
C THR A 106 -9.44 0.28 -15.12
N GLU A 107 -8.52 -0.19 -15.95
CA GLU A 107 -8.10 -1.60 -16.02
C GLU A 107 -6.78 -1.85 -15.29
N ARG A 108 -6.48 -1.06 -14.25
CA ARG A 108 -5.23 -1.16 -13.49
C ARG A 108 -5.41 -1.95 -12.20
N GLY A 109 -4.50 -2.88 -11.96
CA GLY A 109 -4.42 -3.62 -10.71
C GLY A 109 -3.79 -2.78 -9.61
N ALA A 110 -4.13 -3.07 -8.36
CA ALA A 110 -3.50 -2.48 -7.19
C ALA A 110 -3.34 -3.51 -6.07
N LEU A 111 -2.32 -3.32 -5.24
CA LEU A 111 -2.17 -3.98 -3.94
C LEU A 111 -2.35 -2.91 -2.85
N CYS A 112 -3.29 -3.14 -1.94
CA CYS A 112 -3.69 -2.19 -0.91
C CYS A 112 -3.41 -2.76 0.48
N VAL A 113 -2.64 -2.03 1.29
CA VAL A 113 -2.40 -2.33 2.71
C VAL A 113 -2.99 -1.21 3.56
N ARG A 114 -3.89 -1.57 4.48
CA ARG A 114 -4.48 -0.64 5.44
C ARG A 114 -3.59 -0.55 6.69
N LEU A 115 -3.25 0.67 7.09
CA LEU A 115 -2.52 1.01 8.31
C LEU A 115 -3.41 1.79 9.27
N ALA A 116 -3.44 1.37 10.54
CA ALA A 116 -4.11 2.12 11.62
C ALA A 116 -3.09 3.06 12.28
N LEU A 117 -2.94 4.28 11.74
CA LEU A 117 -1.83 5.16 12.13
C LEU A 117 -1.86 5.57 13.60
N ARG A 118 -3.05 5.69 14.20
CA ARG A 118 -3.19 6.05 15.64
C ARG A 118 -2.70 4.96 16.59
N ASP A 119 -2.67 3.71 16.12
CA ASP A 119 -2.18 2.57 16.89
C ASP A 119 -0.67 2.37 16.73
N CYS A 120 -0.02 3.19 15.88
CA CYS A 120 1.41 3.10 15.58
C CYS A 120 2.20 4.02 16.50
N ALA A 121 3.25 3.49 17.15
CA ALA A 121 4.17 4.32 17.94
C ALA A 121 4.92 5.36 17.09
N HIS A 122 5.22 5.01 15.83
CA HIS A 122 5.93 5.87 14.87
C HIS A 122 5.25 5.81 13.50
N PRO A 123 4.14 6.55 13.29
CA PRO A 123 3.32 6.46 12.08
C PRO A 123 4.12 6.61 10.78
N ALA A 124 4.98 7.62 10.67
CA ALA A 124 5.80 7.85 9.47
C ALA A 124 6.76 6.68 9.16
N ALA A 125 7.40 6.12 10.20
CA ALA A 125 8.27 4.96 10.05
C ALA A 125 7.48 3.70 9.65
N THR A 126 6.27 3.53 10.19
CA THR A 126 5.37 2.42 9.78
C THR A 126 5.00 2.52 8.30
N ILE A 127 4.77 3.73 7.77
CA ILE A 127 4.52 3.94 6.33
C ILE A 127 5.76 3.51 5.53
N ALA A 128 6.95 3.99 5.89
CA ALA A 128 8.19 3.65 5.19
C ALA A 128 8.44 2.14 5.18
N VAL A 129 8.38 1.48 6.35
CA VAL A 129 8.55 0.03 6.47
C VAL A 129 7.52 -0.74 5.64
N THR A 130 6.27 -0.26 5.57
CA THR A 130 5.23 -0.90 4.75
C THR A 130 5.54 -0.78 3.26
N VAL A 131 5.95 0.40 2.79
CA VAL A 131 6.36 0.63 1.39
C VAL A 131 7.53 -0.28 1.03
N ASP A 132 8.58 -0.31 1.85
CA ASP A 132 9.77 -1.15 1.63
C ASP A 132 9.43 -2.64 1.64
N ALA A 133 8.57 -3.08 2.57
CA ALA A 133 8.13 -4.47 2.66
C ALA A 133 7.32 -4.90 1.43
N ILE A 134 6.42 -4.05 0.94
CA ILE A 134 5.67 -4.30 -0.30
C ILE A 134 6.65 -4.37 -1.47
N ALA A 135 7.55 -3.40 -1.59
CA ALA A 135 8.53 -3.35 -2.68
C ALA A 135 9.38 -4.63 -2.71
N GLY A 136 9.99 -5.02 -1.59
CA GLY A 136 10.83 -6.23 -1.53
C GLY A 136 10.05 -7.52 -1.77
N ALA A 137 8.79 -7.60 -1.31
CA ALA A 137 7.93 -8.75 -1.58
C ALA A 137 7.56 -8.87 -3.06
N MET A 138 7.32 -7.74 -3.73
CA MET A 138 7.00 -7.72 -5.16
C MET A 138 8.20 -8.02 -6.03
N ASP A 139 9.38 -7.49 -5.72
CA ASP A 139 10.61 -7.85 -6.45
C ASP A 139 10.84 -9.37 -6.41
N SER A 140 10.72 -9.97 -5.23
CA SER A 140 10.85 -11.43 -5.05
C SER A 140 9.77 -12.22 -5.82
N ALA A 141 8.54 -11.72 -5.85
CA ALA A 141 7.43 -12.34 -6.55
C ALA A 141 7.60 -12.24 -8.08
N PHE A 142 8.00 -11.07 -8.59
CA PHE A 142 8.27 -10.87 -10.01
C PHE A 142 9.42 -11.74 -10.50
N ASP A 143 10.49 -11.89 -9.74
CA ASP A 143 11.59 -12.80 -10.08
C ASP A 143 11.11 -14.25 -10.14
N SER A 144 10.29 -14.67 -9.17
CA SER A 144 9.70 -16.01 -9.16
C SER A 144 8.78 -16.27 -10.35
N VAL A 145 7.95 -15.28 -10.70
CA VAL A 145 7.04 -15.35 -11.85
C VAL A 145 7.84 -15.38 -13.15
N LYS A 146 8.83 -14.50 -13.32
CA LYS A 146 9.72 -14.50 -14.51
C LYS A 146 10.43 -15.83 -14.67
N SER A 147 10.95 -16.42 -13.59
CA SER A 147 11.58 -17.76 -13.61
C SER A 147 10.59 -18.82 -14.09
N LEU A 148 9.38 -18.84 -13.50
CA LEU A 148 8.33 -19.80 -13.89
C LEU A 148 7.90 -19.63 -15.36
N PHE A 149 7.82 -18.40 -15.86
CA PHE A 149 7.46 -18.15 -17.26
C PHE A 149 8.59 -18.55 -18.22
N ALA A 150 9.84 -18.29 -17.87
CA ALA A 150 11.00 -18.73 -18.66
C ALA A 150 11.08 -20.27 -18.71
N GLU A 151 10.86 -20.95 -17.59
CA GLU A 151 10.93 -22.42 -17.47
C GLU A 151 9.77 -23.12 -18.21
N ASN A 152 8.54 -22.61 -18.08
CA ASN A 152 7.36 -23.32 -18.61
C ASN A 152 6.97 -22.93 -20.03
N PHE A 153 7.38 -21.73 -20.49
CA PHE A 153 6.92 -21.21 -21.79
C PHE A 153 8.05 -20.79 -22.73
N GLY A 154 9.33 -20.93 -22.32
CA GLY A 154 10.46 -20.57 -23.17
C GLY A 154 10.49 -19.10 -23.60
N LEU A 155 9.77 -18.23 -22.86
CA LEU A 155 9.74 -16.80 -23.11
C LEU A 155 11.03 -16.19 -22.56
N ASP A 156 11.79 -15.53 -23.43
CA ASP A 156 12.99 -14.82 -23.02
C ASP A 156 12.60 -13.65 -22.10
N SER A 157 13.37 -13.48 -21.03
CA SER A 157 13.18 -12.51 -19.95
C SER A 157 12.97 -11.07 -20.43
N ALA A 158 13.52 -10.72 -21.60
CA ALA A 158 13.38 -9.42 -22.27
C ALA A 158 11.93 -9.10 -22.72
N THR A 159 11.08 -10.11 -22.90
CA THR A 159 9.70 -9.93 -23.38
C THR A 159 8.74 -9.52 -22.25
N LEU A 160 9.14 -9.68 -20.99
CA LEU A 160 8.30 -9.48 -19.79
C LEU A 160 8.51 -8.10 -19.12
N THR A 161 9.41 -7.27 -19.63
CA THR A 161 9.73 -5.93 -19.09
C THR A 161 9.27 -4.78 -20.00
N ALA A 162 8.51 -5.06 -21.05
CA ALA A 162 7.97 -4.07 -21.99
C ALA A 162 6.54 -3.65 -21.63
#